data_AF-A0A810L020-F1
#
_entry.id   AF-A0A810L020-F1
#
_cell.length_a   1.000
_cell.length_b   1.000
_cell.length_c   1.000
_cell.angle_alpha   90.00
_cell.angle_beta   90.00
_cell.angle_gamma   90.00
#
_symmetry.space_group_name_H-M   'P 1'
#
loop_
_entity.id
_entity.type
_entity.pdbx_description
1 polymer ?
#
loop_
_entity_poly.entity_id
_entity_poly.type
_entity_poly.pdbx_seq_one_letter_code
_entity_poly.pdbx_strand_id
1 'polypeptide(L)'
;MSLEALAEYPVHVVCPGCRGRAEVAPWLGDQAPDRYSDRWPRRLSCRACGHVRDSPGAGPVTYSCQGGGGPSDPYFHQPLWLRERCCGQTLWAFNEAHLDVLEGYVGARLRERGDVGGLTMLARLPGWLKSAKNRGEILRVIDRLRATLPAPLVAEISNPQRSRRHRRRARQFLQPAGHAGRRGLLLRAAPPTG
;
A
#
# COMPACT_ATOMS: atom_id res chain seq x y z
N MET A 1 -11.01 -10.17 13.18
CA MET A 1 -10.77 -9.09 12.20
C MET A 1 -12.07 -8.78 11.45
N SER A 2 -12.48 -7.51 11.40
CA SER A 2 -13.67 -7.04 10.67
C SER A 2 -13.30 -6.51 9.27
N LEU A 3 -14.28 -6.30 8.39
CA LEU A 3 -14.06 -5.64 7.09
C LEU A 3 -13.62 -4.17 7.26
N GLU A 4 -14.15 -3.50 8.28
CA GLU A 4 -13.79 -2.12 8.64
C GLU A 4 -12.30 -2.02 8.97
N ALA A 5 -11.78 -2.89 9.84
CA ALA A 5 -10.37 -2.93 10.19
C ALA A 5 -9.47 -3.20 8.96
N LEU A 6 -9.93 -4.00 8.00
CA LEU A 6 -9.22 -4.23 6.74
C LEU A 6 -9.22 -2.99 5.83
N ALA A 7 -10.24 -2.14 5.92
CA ALA A 7 -10.37 -0.89 5.17
C ALA A 7 -9.66 0.31 5.82
N GLU A 8 -9.09 0.16 7.02
CA GLU A 8 -8.15 1.13 7.61
C GLU A 8 -6.84 1.21 6.82
N TYR A 9 -6.43 0.09 6.23
CA TYR A 9 -5.30 0.02 5.31
C TYR A 9 -5.68 0.42 3.89
N PRO A 10 -4.71 0.73 3.01
CA PRO A 10 -5.00 1.03 1.62
C PRO A 10 -5.83 -0.07 0.94
N VAL A 11 -6.89 0.33 0.24
CA VAL A 11 -7.75 -0.55 -0.55
C VAL A 11 -7.34 -0.47 -2.02
N HIS A 12 -7.15 -1.61 -2.67
CA HIS A 12 -6.78 -1.67 -4.08
C HIS A 12 -8.02 -1.64 -4.98
N VAL A 13 -8.07 -0.64 -5.87
CA VAL A 13 -9.18 -0.39 -6.78
C VAL A 13 -8.72 -0.30 -8.24
N VAL A 14 -9.66 -0.44 -9.16
CA VAL A 14 -9.45 -0.16 -10.58
C VAL A 14 -9.50 1.36 -10.79
N CYS A 15 -8.45 1.90 -11.38
CA CYS A 15 -8.36 3.32 -11.70
C CYS A 15 -9.43 3.70 -12.75
N PRO A 16 -10.26 4.73 -12.52
CA PRO A 16 -11.23 5.17 -13.53
C PRO A 16 -10.57 5.79 -14.78
N GLY A 17 -9.34 6.31 -14.66
CA GLY A 17 -8.62 6.95 -15.77
C GLY A 17 -7.94 5.96 -16.73
N CYS A 18 -7.14 5.02 -16.21
CA CYS A 18 -6.34 4.10 -17.04
C CYS A 18 -6.75 2.63 -16.91
N ARG A 19 -7.73 2.29 -16.06
CA ARG A 19 -8.11 0.92 -15.70
C ARG A 19 -7.01 0.07 -15.07
N GLY A 20 -5.83 0.63 -14.83
CA GLY A 20 -4.76 0.02 -14.03
C GLY A 20 -5.06 0.06 -12.54
N ARG A 21 -4.13 -0.43 -11.73
CA ARG A 21 -4.28 -0.44 -10.27
C ARG A 21 -4.18 0.97 -9.68
N ALA A 22 -5.06 1.28 -8.75
CA ALA A 22 -5.03 2.45 -7.89
C ALA A 22 -5.22 2.06 -6.42
N GLU A 23 -4.89 2.97 -5.52
CA GLU A 23 -4.97 2.79 -4.07
C GLU A 23 -5.90 3.85 -3.48
N VAL A 24 -6.83 3.43 -2.64
CA VAL A 24 -7.65 4.28 -1.79
C VAL A 24 -7.11 4.19 -0.37
N ALA A 25 -6.53 5.27 0.15
CA ALA A 25 -5.92 5.28 1.47
C ALA A 25 -6.47 6.43 2.34
N PRO A 26 -6.42 6.33 3.68
CA PRO A 26 -6.65 7.47 4.56
C PRO A 26 -5.78 8.66 4.16
N TRP A 27 -6.37 9.85 4.09
CA TRP A 27 -5.66 11.10 3.87
C TRP A 27 -6.11 12.13 4.89
N LEU A 28 -5.64 11.97 6.12
CA LEU A 28 -6.04 12.81 7.25
C LEU A 28 -5.50 14.26 7.12
N GLY A 29 -4.46 14.49 6.32
CA GLY A 29 -3.83 15.82 6.26
C GLY A 29 -3.42 16.28 7.65
N ASP A 30 -3.86 17.48 8.04
CA ASP A 30 -3.68 18.02 9.39
C ASP A 30 -4.88 17.77 10.33
N GLN A 31 -5.89 17.03 9.87
CA GLN A 31 -7.10 16.74 10.66
C GLN A 31 -6.86 15.59 11.63
N ALA A 32 -7.34 15.75 12.87
CA ALA A 32 -7.38 14.63 13.80
C ALA A 32 -8.32 13.54 13.25
N PRO A 33 -7.94 12.26 13.33
CA PRO A 33 -8.81 11.17 12.88
C PRO A 33 -10.11 11.16 13.69
N ASP A 34 -11.24 10.96 13.01
CA ASP A 34 -12.51 10.65 13.67
C ASP A 34 -12.39 9.35 14.49
N ARG A 35 -13.28 9.12 15.45
CA ARG A 35 -13.31 7.87 16.21
C ARG A 35 -13.56 6.65 15.31
N TYR A 36 -14.35 6.82 14.25
CA TYR A 36 -14.74 5.76 13.34
C TYR A 36 -13.98 5.88 12.02
N SER A 37 -13.25 4.83 11.65
CA SER A 37 -12.33 4.85 10.50
C SER A 37 -13.05 4.86 9.15
N ASP A 38 -14.34 4.56 9.13
CA ASP A 38 -15.20 4.73 7.97
C ASP A 38 -15.46 6.20 7.59
N ARG A 39 -15.38 7.11 8.57
CA ARG A 39 -15.56 8.56 8.39
C ARG A 39 -14.29 9.31 8.03
N TRP A 40 -13.14 8.64 8.03
CA TRP A 40 -11.87 9.30 7.72
C TRP A 40 -11.84 9.77 6.26
N PRO A 41 -11.32 10.99 5.99
CA PRO A 41 -11.03 11.42 4.64
C PRO A 41 -10.18 10.39 3.89
N ARG A 42 -10.51 10.14 2.62
CA ARG A 42 -9.84 9.17 1.76
C ARG A 42 -9.32 9.84 0.51
N ARG A 43 -8.17 9.36 0.03
CA ARG A 43 -7.59 9.74 -1.27
C ARG A 43 -7.44 8.51 -2.13
N LEU A 44 -8.03 8.55 -3.32
CA LEU A 44 -7.75 7.63 -4.41
C LEU A 44 -6.55 8.16 -5.18
N SER A 45 -5.52 7.35 -5.38
CA SER A 45 -4.33 7.71 -6.15
C SER A 45 -3.92 6.57 -7.10
N CYS A 46 -3.61 6.92 -8.35
CA CYS A 46 -3.07 5.99 -9.34
C CYS A 46 -1.63 6.38 -9.71
N ARG A 47 -0.68 5.48 -9.45
CA ARG A 47 0.74 5.70 -9.77
C ARG A 47 1.07 5.57 -11.26
N ALA A 48 0.20 4.94 -12.05
CA ALA A 48 0.45 4.69 -13.47
C ALA A 48 0.10 5.89 -14.36
N CYS A 49 -1.02 6.57 -14.09
CA CYS A 49 -1.49 7.70 -14.89
C CYS A 49 -1.59 9.03 -14.12
N GLY A 50 -1.32 9.03 -12.81
CA GLY A 50 -1.40 10.24 -11.98
C GLY A 50 -2.82 10.65 -11.60
N HIS A 51 -3.84 9.83 -11.86
CA HIS A 51 -5.21 10.14 -11.43
C HIS A 51 -5.30 10.22 -9.90
N VAL A 52 -5.87 11.31 -9.40
CA VAL A 52 -6.11 11.56 -7.98
C VAL A 52 -7.54 12.05 -7.76
N ARG A 53 -8.21 11.53 -6.73
CA ARG A 53 -9.51 12.01 -6.27
C ARG A 53 -9.59 11.95 -4.75
N ASP A 54 -10.11 13.00 -4.14
CA ASP A 54 -10.23 13.10 -2.70
C ASP A 54 -11.70 13.00 -2.29
N SER A 55 -11.93 12.42 -1.12
CA SER A 55 -13.21 12.37 -0.44
C SER A 55 -13.00 12.87 0.98
N PRO A 56 -13.78 13.86 1.45
CA PRO A 56 -13.65 14.40 2.80
C PRO A 56 -14.06 13.40 3.89
N GLY A 57 -14.50 12.19 3.52
CA GLY A 57 -15.14 11.25 4.44
C GLY A 57 -16.60 11.67 4.62
N ALA A 58 -17.53 10.82 4.21
CA ALA A 58 -18.95 11.16 4.25
C ALA A 58 -19.79 9.93 4.59
N GLY A 59 -20.44 10.00 5.75
CA GLY A 59 -21.52 9.13 6.17
C GLY A 59 -21.10 7.70 6.57
N PRO A 60 -22.00 6.97 7.23
CA PRO A 60 -21.76 5.57 7.58
C PRO A 60 -21.57 4.73 6.31
N VAL A 61 -20.52 3.92 6.33
CA VAL A 61 -20.18 3.03 5.21
C VAL A 61 -20.76 1.64 5.47
N THR A 62 -21.37 1.02 4.45
CA THR A 62 -21.86 -0.36 4.56
C THR A 62 -20.81 -1.34 4.03
N TYR A 63 -20.28 -2.17 4.93
CA TYR A 63 -19.40 -3.29 4.59
C TYR A 63 -20.20 -4.60 4.63
N SER A 64 -20.40 -5.28 3.49
CA SER A 64 -21.08 -6.58 3.49
C SER A 64 -20.45 -7.58 2.50
N CYS A 65 -20.28 -8.82 2.95
CA CYS A 65 -19.94 -9.95 2.07
C CYS A 65 -21.18 -10.57 1.38
N GLN A 66 -22.37 -10.06 1.69
CA GLN A 66 -23.67 -10.57 1.22
C GLN A 66 -24.52 -9.41 0.69
N GLY A 67 -25.13 -9.59 -0.49
CA GLY A 67 -26.24 -8.78 -1.02
C GLY A 67 -26.15 -7.26 -0.81
N GLY A 68 -25.29 -6.57 -1.55
CA GLY A 68 -25.30 -5.09 -1.65
C GLY A 68 -23.92 -4.43 -1.62
N GLY A 69 -22.98 -4.95 -0.83
CA GLY A 69 -21.56 -4.54 -0.83
C GLY A 69 -20.76 -5.32 -1.86
N GLY A 70 -21.02 -5.08 -3.15
CA GLY A 70 -20.34 -5.77 -4.27
C GLY A 70 -18.80 -5.65 -4.23
N PRO A 71 -18.08 -6.15 -5.25
CA PRO A 71 -16.63 -6.03 -5.35
C PRO A 71 -16.23 -4.60 -5.73
N SER A 72 -16.65 -3.63 -4.92
CA SER A 72 -16.45 -2.20 -5.04
C SER A 72 -15.96 -1.65 -3.71
N ASP A 73 -15.14 -0.61 -3.76
CA ASP A 73 -14.65 0.03 -2.57
C ASP A 73 -15.76 0.83 -1.87
N PRO A 74 -15.70 0.94 -0.54
CA PRO A 74 -16.77 1.55 0.24
C PRO A 74 -16.87 3.08 0.11
N TYR A 75 -15.81 3.76 -0.32
CA TYR A 75 -15.65 5.22 -0.19
C TYR A 75 -15.89 5.95 -1.50
N PHE A 76 -15.46 5.33 -2.60
CA PHE A 76 -15.44 5.90 -3.93
C PHE A 76 -16.27 5.06 -4.92
N HIS A 77 -16.81 3.93 -4.47
CA HIS A 77 -17.59 2.95 -5.24
C HIS A 77 -16.90 2.48 -6.52
N GLN A 78 -15.57 2.53 -6.54
CA GLN A 78 -14.76 2.01 -7.62
C GLN A 78 -14.69 0.50 -7.51
N PRO A 79 -14.68 -0.20 -8.65
CA PRO A 79 -14.50 -1.63 -8.64
C PRO A 79 -13.15 -2.03 -8.01
N LEU A 80 -13.14 -3.05 -7.15
CA LEU A 80 -11.92 -3.55 -6.51
C LEU A 80 -10.96 -4.12 -7.56
N TRP A 81 -9.66 -3.91 -7.34
CA TRP A 81 -8.61 -4.51 -8.16
C TRP A 81 -8.53 -6.01 -7.90
N LEU A 82 -8.55 -6.40 -6.62
CA LEU A 82 -8.49 -7.79 -6.18
C LEU A 82 -9.87 -8.42 -6.27
N ARG A 83 -10.27 -8.80 -7.48
CA ARG A 83 -11.52 -9.53 -7.73
C ARG A 83 -11.37 -10.47 -8.92
N GLU A 84 -11.98 -11.64 -8.82
CA GLU A 84 -11.99 -12.61 -9.92
C GLU A 84 -13.20 -13.55 -9.83
N ARG A 85 -13.61 -14.12 -10.96
CA ARG A 85 -14.62 -15.18 -10.98
C ARG A 85 -14.05 -16.44 -10.32
N CYS A 86 -14.82 -17.02 -9.39
CA CYS A 86 -14.45 -18.22 -8.65
C CYS A 86 -15.73 -19.01 -8.31
N CYS A 87 -15.78 -20.29 -8.67
CA CYS A 87 -16.88 -21.19 -8.31
C CYS A 87 -18.29 -20.66 -8.69
N GLY A 88 -18.42 -20.00 -9.83
CA GLY A 88 -19.69 -19.38 -10.29
C GLY A 88 -20.05 -18.07 -9.59
N GLN A 89 -19.20 -17.58 -8.70
CA GLN A 89 -19.34 -16.35 -7.93
C GLN A 89 -18.14 -15.42 -8.19
N THR A 90 -18.02 -14.34 -7.44
CA THR A 90 -16.85 -13.44 -7.48
C THR A 90 -16.15 -13.48 -6.14
N LEU A 91 -14.89 -13.91 -6.13
CA LEU A 91 -13.99 -13.73 -5.00
C LEU A 91 -13.45 -12.31 -5.06
N TRP A 92 -13.36 -11.62 -3.93
CA TRP A 92 -12.78 -10.29 -3.86
C TRP A 92 -12.13 -10.04 -2.51
N ALA A 93 -11.20 -9.09 -2.48
CA ALA A 93 -10.53 -8.62 -1.27
C ALA A 93 -10.26 -7.11 -1.37
N PHE A 94 -10.06 -6.45 -0.22
CA PHE A 94 -9.68 -5.03 -0.21
C PHE A 94 -8.19 -4.85 -0.47
N ASN A 95 -7.38 -5.71 0.14
CA ASN A 95 -5.92 -5.66 0.12
C ASN A 95 -5.35 -7.04 0.43
N GLU A 96 -4.02 -7.11 0.48
CA GLU A 96 -3.29 -8.34 0.77
C GLU A 96 -3.64 -8.95 2.13
N ALA A 97 -3.78 -8.11 3.18
CA ALA A 97 -4.19 -8.59 4.50
C ALA A 97 -5.57 -9.28 4.47
N HIS A 98 -6.49 -8.81 3.64
CA HIS A 98 -7.78 -9.49 3.43
C HIS A 98 -7.56 -10.85 2.72
N LEU A 99 -6.68 -10.94 1.73
CA LEU A 99 -6.32 -12.23 1.11
C LEU A 99 -5.73 -13.20 2.14
N ASP A 100 -4.83 -12.75 3.02
CA ASP A 100 -4.23 -13.59 4.06
C ASP A 100 -5.29 -14.18 5.01
N VAL A 101 -6.27 -13.37 5.41
CA VAL A 101 -7.39 -13.81 6.25
C VAL A 101 -8.24 -14.87 5.54
N LEU A 102 -8.54 -14.66 4.25
CA LEU A 102 -9.31 -15.62 3.45
C LEU A 102 -8.53 -16.91 3.23
N GLU A 103 -7.24 -16.81 2.92
CA GLU A 103 -6.33 -17.94 2.70
C GLU A 103 -6.19 -18.78 3.97
N GLY A 104 -5.93 -18.14 5.12
CA GLY A 104 -5.83 -18.82 6.41
C GLY A 104 -7.12 -19.54 6.79
N TYR A 105 -8.27 -18.90 6.57
CA TYR A 105 -9.57 -19.50 6.84
C TYR A 105 -9.87 -20.70 5.92
N VAL A 106 -9.63 -20.55 4.61
CA VAL A 106 -9.92 -21.58 3.62
C VAL A 106 -8.92 -22.74 3.74
N GLY A 107 -7.64 -22.46 4.01
CA GLY A 107 -6.56 -23.43 4.12
C GLY A 107 -6.58 -24.29 5.38
N ALA A 108 -7.17 -23.81 6.49
CA ALA A 108 -7.24 -24.54 7.74
C ALA A 108 -7.97 -25.90 7.57
N ARG A 109 -7.26 -27.03 7.70
CA ARG A 109 -7.82 -28.40 7.57
C ARG A 109 -8.83 -28.73 8.66
N LEU A 110 -8.66 -28.19 9.87
CA LEU A 110 -9.64 -28.23 10.95
C LEU A 110 -10.39 -26.90 10.96
N ARG A 111 -11.69 -26.92 10.69
CA ARG A 111 -12.55 -25.84 11.17
C ARG A 111 -12.70 -26.10 12.66
N GLU A 112 -11.75 -25.62 13.46
CA GLU A 112 -12.01 -25.52 14.89
C GLU A 112 -13.34 -24.76 15.01
N ARG A 113 -14.33 -25.42 15.60
CA ARG A 113 -15.49 -24.73 16.15
C ARG A 113 -14.98 -24.03 17.40
N GLY A 114 -14.03 -23.11 17.19
CA GLY A 114 -13.47 -22.26 18.23
C GLY A 114 -14.63 -21.42 18.72
N ASP A 115 -14.75 -21.38 20.04
CA ASP A 115 -15.76 -20.67 20.81
C ASP A 115 -15.56 -19.15 20.70
N VAL A 116 -15.60 -18.63 19.47
CA VAL A 116 -15.48 -17.20 19.20
C VAL A 116 -16.89 -16.65 19.17
N GLY A 117 -17.43 -16.45 20.38
CA GLY A 117 -18.56 -15.56 20.61
C GLY A 117 -18.25 -14.18 20.04
N GLY A 118 -18.68 -13.93 18.80
CA GLY A 118 -18.47 -12.66 18.13
C GLY A 118 -18.85 -12.69 16.64
N LEU A 119 -19.53 -11.63 16.20
CA LEU A 119 -19.98 -11.33 14.83
C LEU A 119 -18.79 -11.07 13.86
N THR A 120 -17.85 -12.00 13.73
CA THR A 120 -16.67 -11.82 12.88
C THR A 120 -17.00 -11.84 11.39
N MET A 121 -16.21 -11.16 10.56
CA MET A 121 -16.36 -11.18 9.09
C MET A 121 -16.39 -12.62 8.53
N LEU A 122 -15.56 -13.50 9.10
CA LEU A 122 -15.48 -14.92 8.75
C LEU A 122 -16.79 -15.68 8.98
N ALA A 123 -17.50 -15.38 10.08
CA ALA A 123 -18.81 -15.98 10.36
C ALA A 123 -19.85 -15.60 9.28
N ARG A 124 -19.73 -14.41 8.69
CA ARG A 124 -20.65 -13.89 7.66
C ARG A 124 -20.27 -14.27 6.22
N LEU A 125 -19.18 -15.02 6.03
CA LEU A 125 -18.76 -15.45 4.69
C LEU A 125 -19.84 -16.28 3.98
N PRO A 126 -20.00 -16.11 2.66
CA PRO A 126 -20.92 -16.90 1.86
C PRO A 126 -20.66 -18.40 1.96
N GLY A 127 -21.72 -19.21 1.91
CA GLY A 127 -21.61 -20.67 2.01
C GLY A 127 -20.69 -21.31 0.96
N TRP A 128 -20.61 -20.75 -0.25
CA TRP A 128 -19.72 -21.23 -1.29
C TRP A 128 -18.23 -21.09 -0.91
N LEU A 129 -17.86 -20.01 -0.21
CA LEU A 129 -16.48 -19.76 0.21
C LEU A 129 -16.09 -20.66 1.39
N LYS A 130 -17.06 -21.05 2.21
CA LYS A 130 -16.89 -22.04 3.27
C LYS A 130 -16.87 -23.49 2.75
N SER A 131 -17.33 -23.76 1.53
CA SER A 131 -17.53 -25.11 1.02
C SER A 131 -16.19 -25.81 0.74
N ALA A 132 -15.99 -27.01 1.29
CA ALA A 132 -14.74 -27.76 1.14
C ALA A 132 -14.41 -28.10 -0.33
N LYS A 133 -15.43 -28.33 -1.16
CA LYS A 133 -15.26 -28.61 -2.59
C LYS A 133 -14.62 -27.46 -3.37
N ASN A 134 -14.79 -26.22 -2.89
CA ASN A 134 -14.29 -25.02 -3.56
C ASN A 134 -12.88 -24.63 -3.09
N ARG A 135 -12.36 -25.25 -2.01
CA ARG A 135 -11.09 -24.89 -1.36
C ARG A 135 -9.93 -24.76 -2.36
N GLY A 136 -9.71 -25.80 -3.17
CA GLY A 136 -8.59 -25.83 -4.11
C GLY A 136 -8.67 -24.70 -5.14
N GLU A 137 -9.87 -24.41 -5.65
CA GLU A 137 -10.04 -23.32 -6.62
C GLU A 137 -9.91 -21.94 -5.97
N ILE A 138 -10.47 -21.76 -4.77
CA ILE A 138 -10.36 -20.49 -4.03
C ILE A 138 -8.89 -20.16 -3.77
N LEU A 139 -8.09 -21.11 -3.28
CA LEU A 139 -6.67 -20.90 -3.02
C LEU A 139 -5.91 -20.51 -4.30
N ARG A 140 -6.18 -21.19 -5.42
CA ARG A 140 -5.57 -20.81 -6.71
C ARG A 140 -5.97 -19.41 -7.16
N VAL A 141 -7.21 -19.00 -6.96
CA VAL A 141 -7.67 -17.65 -7.29
C VAL A 141 -6.97 -16.62 -6.39
N ILE A 142 -6.81 -16.90 -5.10
CA ILE A 142 -6.06 -16.05 -4.17
C ILE A 142 -4.61 -15.86 -4.66
N ASP A 143 -3.94 -16.95 -5.07
CA ASP A 143 -2.58 -16.88 -5.62
C ASP A 143 -2.50 -16.00 -6.86
N ARG A 144 -3.46 -16.16 -7.81
CA ARG A 144 -3.54 -15.32 -9.01
C ARG A 144 -3.75 -13.85 -8.65
N LEU A 145 -4.65 -13.56 -7.72
CA LEU A 145 -4.91 -12.20 -7.26
C LEU A 145 -3.65 -11.58 -6.62
N ARG A 146 -2.94 -12.34 -5.79
CA ARG A 146 -1.69 -11.90 -5.14
C ARG A 146 -0.61 -11.60 -6.18
N ALA A 147 -0.51 -12.40 -7.25
CA ALA A 147 0.43 -12.16 -8.35
C ALA A 147 0.16 -10.84 -9.12
N THR A 148 -1.01 -10.21 -8.96
CA THR A 148 -1.30 -8.87 -9.54
C THR A 148 -0.81 -7.70 -8.68
N LEU A 149 -0.39 -7.97 -7.45
CA LEU A 149 0.18 -6.98 -6.54
C LEU A 149 1.67 -6.80 -6.83
N PRO A 150 2.24 -5.61 -6.54
CA PRO A 150 3.68 -5.45 -6.71
C PRO A 150 4.37 -6.30 -5.63
N ALA A 151 5.61 -6.75 -5.88
CA ALA A 151 6.38 -7.37 -4.81
C ALA A 151 6.45 -6.41 -3.61
N PRO A 152 6.26 -6.90 -2.37
CA PRO A 152 6.31 -6.04 -1.21
C PRO A 152 7.70 -5.39 -1.11
N LEU A 153 7.72 -4.08 -0.84
CA LEU A 153 8.93 -3.23 -0.87
C LEU A 153 10.06 -3.69 0.08
N VAL A 154 9.79 -4.65 0.97
CA VAL A 154 10.79 -5.25 1.87
C VAL A 154 11.90 -6.03 1.15
N ALA A 155 11.73 -6.38 -0.14
CA ALA A 155 12.81 -6.99 -0.93
C ALA A 155 13.86 -5.99 -1.44
N GLU A 156 13.58 -4.68 -1.46
CA GLU A 156 14.47 -3.68 -2.07
C GLU A 156 15.55 -3.15 -1.12
N ILE A 157 15.37 -3.28 0.20
CA ILE A 157 16.31 -2.77 1.21
C ILE A 157 17.50 -3.74 1.42
N SER A 158 17.34 -5.01 1.05
CA SER A 158 18.35 -6.05 1.30
C SER A 158 19.33 -6.27 0.14
N ASN A 159 19.31 -5.46 -0.93
CA ASN A 159 20.20 -5.63 -2.07
C ASN A 159 21.42 -4.68 -2.04
N PRO A 160 22.59 -5.10 -1.52
CA PRO A 160 23.80 -4.27 -1.46
C PRO A 160 24.38 -3.92 -2.84
N GLN A 161 23.92 -4.55 -3.93
CA GLN A 161 24.47 -4.40 -5.28
C GLN A 161 24.13 -3.06 -5.96
N ARG A 162 23.13 -2.30 -5.49
CA ARG A 162 22.75 -1.00 -6.10
C ARG A 162 23.56 0.20 -5.60
N SER A 163 24.35 0.02 -4.52
CA SER A 163 25.22 1.06 -3.93
C SER A 163 26.43 1.46 -4.79
N ARG A 164 26.80 0.66 -5.80
CA ARG A 164 27.99 0.92 -6.63
C ARG A 164 27.75 1.85 -7.83
N ARG A 165 26.50 2.09 -8.24
CA ARG A 165 26.20 2.97 -9.39
C ARG A 165 26.14 4.47 -9.04
N HIS A 166 25.98 4.84 -7.76
CA HIS A 166 25.96 6.25 -7.32
C HIS A 166 27.31 6.81 -6.86
N ARG A 167 28.39 6.00 -6.75
CA ARG A 167 29.74 6.50 -6.42
C ARG A 167 30.63 6.82 -7.62
N ARG A 168 30.20 6.55 -8.86
CA ARG A 168 31.01 6.85 -10.07
C ARG A 168 30.73 8.21 -10.73
N ARG A 169 29.78 9.02 -10.21
CA ARG A 169 29.54 10.40 -10.65
C ARG A 169 30.00 11.49 -9.67
N ALA A 170 30.79 11.13 -8.65
CA ALA A 170 31.34 12.08 -7.66
C ALA A 170 32.88 12.06 -7.62
N ARG A 171 33.54 11.99 -8.78
CA ARG A 171 35.01 12.10 -8.92
C ARG A 171 35.45 12.92 -10.13
N GLN A 172 34.64 13.89 -10.59
CA GLN A 172 34.99 14.71 -11.76
C GLN A 172 35.08 16.21 -11.52
N PHE A 173 34.99 16.66 -10.27
CA PHE A 173 35.33 18.05 -9.89
C PHE A 173 36.38 18.04 -8.80
N LEU A 174 37.63 17.84 -9.21
CA LEU A 174 38.79 18.40 -8.54
C LEU A 174 39.92 18.44 -9.58
N GLN A 175 40.08 19.56 -10.27
CA GLN A 175 41.37 19.92 -10.85
C GLN A 175 42.05 20.97 -9.94
N PRO A 176 43.37 20.90 -9.78
CA PRO A 176 44.11 21.76 -8.86
C PRO A 176 44.47 23.09 -9.53
N ALA A 177 44.26 24.20 -8.82
CA ALA A 177 44.92 25.46 -9.13
C ALA A 177 46.32 25.43 -8.51
N GLY A 178 47.33 25.10 -9.33
CA GLY A 178 48.70 25.47 -9.04
C GLY A 178 49.01 26.79 -9.72
N HIS A 179 49.51 27.78 -8.98
CA HIS A 179 50.46 28.77 -9.48
C HIS A 179 51.37 29.21 -8.33
N ALA A 180 52.66 28.97 -8.51
CA ALA A 180 53.74 29.36 -7.64
C ALA A 180 54.15 30.82 -7.92
N GLY A 181 54.45 31.56 -6.85
CA GLY A 181 55.10 32.87 -6.91
C GLY A 181 55.80 33.14 -5.59
N ARG A 182 57.12 32.94 -5.57
CA ARG A 182 57.99 33.02 -4.38
C ARG A 182 58.47 34.46 -4.12
N ARG A 183 58.51 34.77 -2.81
CA ARG A 183 59.56 35.49 -2.05
C ARG A 183 59.79 36.99 -2.26
N GLY A 184 59.77 37.70 -1.13
CA GLY A 184 60.42 38.99 -0.92
C GLY A 184 60.23 39.50 0.51
N LEU A 185 61.05 39.00 1.43
CA LEU A 185 61.19 39.44 2.83
C LEU A 185 61.85 40.84 2.86
N LEU A 186 61.42 41.73 3.77
CA LEU A 186 62.28 42.32 4.83
C LEU A 186 61.58 43.48 5.58
N LEU A 187 61.53 43.32 6.91
CA LEU A 187 61.30 44.38 7.90
C LEU A 187 62.44 45.39 7.90
N ARG A 188 62.14 46.65 8.25
CA ARG A 188 62.88 47.51 9.21
C ARG A 188 62.09 48.82 9.38
N ALA A 189 61.49 49.04 10.55
CA ALA A 189 62.04 49.79 11.70
C ALA A 189 61.86 51.32 11.57
N ALA A 190 60.98 51.88 12.41
CA ALA A 190 61.02 53.28 12.91
C ALA A 190 62.31 53.51 13.75
N PRO A 191 62.71 54.70 14.26
CA PRO A 191 61.93 55.93 14.58
C PRO A 191 62.74 57.25 14.30
N PRO A 192 62.74 58.32 15.12
CA PRO A 192 61.73 59.39 15.24
C PRO A 192 62.34 60.83 15.10
N THR A 193 61.49 61.82 15.44
CA THR A 193 61.76 63.19 15.97
C THR A 193 62.15 64.31 15.01
N GLY A 194 61.45 65.43 15.20
CA GLY A 194 61.62 66.72 14.57
C GLY A 194 60.36 67.55 14.78
#